data_AF-A0A310SER2-F1
#
_entry.id   AF-A0A310SER2-F1
#
_cell.length_a   1.000
_cell.length_b   1.000
_cell.length_c   1.000
_cell.angle_alpha   90.00
_cell.angle_beta   90.00
_cell.angle_gamma   90.00
#
_symmetry.space_group_name_H-M   'P 1'
#
loop_
_entity.id
_entity.type
_entity.pdbx_description
1 polymer ?
#
loop_
_entity_poly.entity_id
_entity_poly.type
_entity_poly.pdbx_seq_one_letter_code
_entity_poly.pdbx_strand_id
1 'polypeptide(L)'
;MSISGKTLYTKVCGLRPGLSNLLTPELLNKICDEPVVQPFLKWFCENLNYVNVVSDEDLQMELEIKLDEDIEKEEECLNRETIEANKAYEDCFEILRQFDIRNHEFFKEVKHLLNIYADAAENETNTSYEREKNILWQRFLMDPDTLRKIHQEVK
;
A
#
# COMPACT_ATOMS: atom_id res chain seq x y z
N MET A 1 18.85 33.88 58.70
CA MET A 1 17.61 33.12 59.00
C MET A 1 17.77 31.74 58.38
N SER A 2 17.59 30.68 59.16
CA SER A 2 17.51 29.31 58.63
C SER A 2 16.12 29.06 58.07
N ILE A 3 16.04 28.28 56.98
CA ILE A 3 14.77 27.81 56.43
C ILE A 3 14.26 26.69 57.33
N SER A 4 13.02 26.82 57.80
CA SER A 4 12.31 25.78 58.55
C SER A 4 11.53 24.85 57.61
N GLY A 5 11.19 23.64 58.06
CA GLY A 5 10.34 22.72 57.29
C GLY A 5 8.96 23.32 56.97
N LYS A 6 8.42 24.19 57.84
CA LYS A 6 7.19 24.95 57.57
C LYS A 6 7.35 25.94 56.42
N THR A 7 8.47 26.67 56.39
CA THR A 7 8.77 27.63 55.31
C THR A 7 8.95 26.91 53.98
N LEU A 8 9.70 25.80 53.99
CA LEU A 8 9.93 24.98 52.80
C LEU A 8 8.64 24.33 52.31
N TYR A 9 7.81 23.81 53.22
CA TYR A 9 6.49 23.25 52.91
C TYR A 9 5.61 24.26 52.17
N THR A 10 5.44 25.47 52.72
CA THR A 10 4.62 26.51 52.07
C THR A 10 5.17 26.87 50.70
N LYS A 11 6.50 26.94 50.54
CA LYS A 11 7.13 27.22 49.24
C LYS A 11 6.84 26.11 48.22
N VAL A 12 7.09 24.86 48.59
CA VAL A 12 6.88 23.69 47.70
C VAL A 12 5.41 23.53 47.34
N CYS A 13 4.50 23.63 48.31
CA CYS A 13 3.05 23.54 48.05
C CYS A 13 2.52 24.73 47.25
N GLY A 14 3.14 25.91 47.39
CA GLY A 14 2.83 27.07 46.55
C GLY A 14 3.29 26.92 45.10
N LEU A 15 4.37 26.15 44.86
CA LEU A 15 4.85 25.83 43.50
C LEU A 15 4.12 24.63 42.91
N ARG A 16 3.78 23.62 43.72
CA ARG A 16 3.10 22.41 43.29
C ARG A 16 2.04 21.97 44.32
N PRO A 17 0.79 22.45 44.20
CA PRO A 17 -0.28 22.18 45.15
C PRO A 17 -0.59 20.70 45.35
N GLY A 18 -0.37 19.86 44.33
CA GLY A 18 -0.58 18.41 44.38
C GLY A 18 0.30 17.66 45.39
N LEU A 19 1.39 18.27 45.87
CA LEU A 19 2.26 17.66 46.89
C LEU A 19 1.78 17.88 48.33
N SER A 20 0.76 18.71 48.55
CA SER A 20 0.22 19.02 49.89
C SER A 20 -0.30 17.80 50.64
N ASN A 21 -0.72 16.76 49.91
CA ASN A 21 -1.21 15.51 50.49
C ASN A 21 -0.09 14.50 50.81
N LEU A 22 1.11 14.72 50.26
CA LEU A 22 2.25 13.78 50.32
C LEU A 22 3.35 14.27 51.26
N LEU A 23 3.43 15.57 51.50
CA LEU A 23 4.45 16.20 52.33
C LEU A 23 3.86 16.71 53.65
N THR A 24 4.63 16.60 54.72
CA THR A 24 4.35 17.28 55.99
C THR A 24 5.53 18.15 56.40
N PRO A 25 5.29 19.28 57.10
CA PRO A 25 6.37 20.11 57.64
C PRO A 25 7.36 19.32 58.51
N GLU A 26 6.89 18.31 59.23
CA GLU A 26 7.70 17.46 60.11
C GLU A 26 8.67 16.57 59.34
N LEU A 27 8.28 16.06 58.16
CA LEU A 27 9.18 15.32 57.28
C LEU A 27 10.29 16.21 56.71
N LEU A 28 9.95 17.46 56.38
CA LEU A 28 10.89 18.43 55.83
C LEU A 28 11.85 18.99 56.88
N ASN A 29 11.46 19.03 58.16
CA ASN A 29 12.34 19.47 59.25
C ASN A 29 13.63 18.63 59.32
N LYS A 30 13.55 17.31 59.07
CA LYS A 30 14.74 16.43 59.05
C LYS A 30 15.81 16.88 58.06
N ILE A 31 15.38 17.45 56.94
CA ILE A 31 16.28 18.00 55.91
C ILE A 31 16.71 19.42 56.31
N CYS A 32 15.80 20.24 56.83
CA CYS A 32 16.11 21.60 57.27
C CYS A 32 17.08 21.66 58.46
N ASP A 33 17.15 20.62 59.30
CA ASP A 33 18.04 20.60 60.46
C ASP A 33 19.52 20.40 60.08
N GLU A 34 19.82 19.98 58.84
CA GLU A 34 21.19 19.85 58.34
C GLU A 34 21.79 21.23 57.98
N PRO A 35 22.90 21.67 58.62
CA PRO A 35 23.49 22.98 58.35
C PRO A 35 24.01 23.15 56.92
N VAL A 36 24.42 22.03 56.30
CA VAL A 36 25.04 22.02 54.96
C VAL A 36 24.04 22.34 53.84
N VAL A 37 22.75 22.04 54.02
CA VAL A 37 21.72 22.29 52.99
C VAL A 37 21.10 23.69 53.10
N GLN A 38 21.28 24.39 54.22
CA GLN A 38 20.69 25.72 54.47
C GLN A 38 21.00 26.76 53.38
N PRO A 39 22.24 26.86 52.83
CA PRO A 39 22.52 27.78 51.74
C PRO A 39 21.68 27.50 50.49
N PHE A 40 21.51 26.23 50.13
CA PHE A 40 20.68 25.82 48.99
C PHE A 40 19.19 26.09 49.26
N LEU A 41 18.68 25.73 50.44
CA LEU A 41 17.27 25.97 50.78
C LEU A 41 16.92 27.45 50.76
N LYS A 42 17.84 28.31 51.21
CA LYS A 42 17.67 29.76 51.13
C LYS A 42 17.60 30.22 49.67
N TRP A 43 18.54 29.78 48.84
CA TRP A 43 18.52 30.07 47.41
C TRP A 43 17.23 29.59 46.73
N PHE A 44 16.79 28.36 47.02
CA PHE A 44 15.56 27.77 46.50
C PHE A 44 14.34 28.64 46.83
N CYS A 45 14.18 29.01 48.10
CA CYS A 45 13.05 29.82 48.56
C CYS A 45 13.06 31.24 47.97
N GLU A 46 14.23 31.82 47.73
CA GLU A 46 14.38 33.17 47.18
C GLU A 46 14.21 33.23 45.65
N ASN A 47 14.70 32.21 44.92
CA ASN A 47 14.85 32.29 43.46
C ASN A 47 13.82 31.51 42.65
N LEU A 48 13.21 30.45 43.22
CA LEU A 48 12.19 29.69 42.51
C LEU A 48 10.81 30.30 42.74
N ASN A 49 10.09 30.51 41.65
CA ASN A 49 8.71 30.99 41.64
C ASN A 49 7.98 30.31 40.46
N TYR A 50 6.68 30.52 40.34
CA TYR A 50 5.86 29.89 39.30
C TYR A 50 6.29 30.24 37.86
N VAL A 51 7.01 31.36 37.65
CA VAL A 51 7.51 31.76 36.33
C VAL A 51 8.72 30.91 35.92
N ASN A 52 9.46 30.38 36.90
CA ASN A 52 10.68 29.60 36.69
C ASN A 52 10.46 28.09 36.84
N VAL A 53 9.22 27.66 37.07
CA VAL A 53 8.85 26.25 37.23
C VAL A 53 7.88 25.92 36.11
N VAL A 54 8.28 25.00 35.23
CA VAL A 54 7.43 24.50 34.16
C VAL A 54 6.20 23.84 34.78
N SER A 55 5.02 24.29 34.37
CA SER A 55 3.75 23.72 34.81
C SER A 55 3.43 22.42 34.07
N ASP A 56 2.52 21.62 34.62
CA ASP A 56 2.04 20.42 33.92
C ASP A 56 1.30 20.84 32.62
N GLU A 57 0.65 22.01 32.61
CA GLU A 57 0.01 22.61 31.45
C GLU A 57 1.01 23.00 30.35
N ASP A 58 2.17 23.57 30.70
CA ASP A 58 3.22 23.91 29.73
C ASP A 58 3.78 22.66 29.04
N LEU A 59 3.98 21.57 29.82
CA LEU A 59 4.42 20.29 29.27
C LEU A 59 3.36 19.68 28.35
N GLN A 60 2.08 19.80 28.73
CA GLN A 60 0.99 19.31 27.91
C GLN A 60 0.89 20.08 26.59
N MET A 61 1.01 21.40 26.62
CA MET A 61 1.01 22.24 25.42
C MET A 61 2.16 21.88 24.47
N GLU A 62 3.37 21.66 24.99
CA GLU A 62 4.51 21.21 24.18
C GLU A 62 4.26 19.85 23.51
N LEU A 63 3.64 18.91 24.23
CA LEU A 63 3.26 17.62 23.67
C LEU A 63 2.18 17.73 22.59
N GLU A 64 1.21 18.62 22.77
CA GLU A 64 0.16 18.90 21.79
C GLU A 64 0.75 19.50 20.51
N ILE A 65 1.62 20.52 20.62
CA ILE A 65 2.31 21.13 19.47
C ILE A 65 3.09 20.08 18.69
N LYS A 66 3.86 19.25 19.40
CA LYS A 66 4.66 18.20 18.76
C LYS A 66 3.79 17.15 18.07
N LEU A 67 2.66 16.80 18.69
CA LEU A 67 1.72 15.86 18.09
C LEU A 67 1.11 16.43 16.80
N ASP A 68 0.73 17.71 16.80
CA ASP A 68 0.22 18.39 15.61
C ASP A 68 1.27 18.45 14.49
N GLU A 69 2.52 18.77 14.81
CA GLU A 69 3.64 18.75 13.84
C GLU A 69 3.87 17.35 13.24
N ASP A 70 3.83 16.31 14.08
CA ASP A 70 3.99 14.92 13.63
C ASP A 70 2.81 14.49 12.73
N ILE A 71 1.57 14.92 13.06
CA ILE A 71 0.38 14.66 12.24
C ILE A 71 0.49 15.34 10.88
N GLU A 72 0.80 16.65 10.84
CA GLU A 72 0.92 17.40 9.58
C GLU A 72 1.96 16.77 8.66
N LYS A 73 3.10 16.36 9.21
CA LYS A 73 4.16 15.68 8.46
C LYS A 73 3.74 14.31 7.92
N GLU A 74 2.99 13.54 8.70
CA GLU A 74 2.49 12.23 8.25
C GLU A 74 1.43 12.39 7.16
N GLU A 75 0.55 13.38 7.27
CA GLU A 75 -0.43 13.72 6.24
C GLU A 75 0.23 14.11 4.91
N GLU A 76 1.29 14.92 4.96
CA GLU A 76 2.09 15.26 3.76
C GLU A 76 2.73 14.03 3.12
N CYS A 77 3.28 13.12 3.94
CA CYS A 77 3.87 11.87 3.46
C CYS A 77 2.81 10.99 2.80
N LEU A 78 1.65 10.80 3.44
CA LEU A 78 0.55 10.01 2.93
C LEU A 78 0.00 10.58 1.61
N ASN A 79 -0.13 11.91 1.51
CA ASN A 79 -0.60 12.56 0.29
C ASN A 79 0.37 12.30 -0.89
N ARG A 80 1.68 12.41 -0.65
CA ARG A 80 2.70 12.09 -1.66
C ARG A 80 2.60 10.64 -2.12
N GLU A 81 2.54 9.70 -1.19
CA GLU A 81 2.43 8.27 -1.51
C GLU A 81 1.13 7.95 -2.25
N THR A 82 0.02 8.59 -1.89
CA THR A 82 -1.27 8.44 -2.58
C THR A 82 -1.18 8.91 -4.03
N ILE A 83 -0.53 10.05 -4.29
CA ILE A 83 -0.34 10.56 -5.66
C ILE A 83 0.52 9.58 -6.47
N GLU A 84 1.61 9.06 -5.89
CA GLU A 84 2.49 8.11 -6.57
C GLU A 84 1.79 6.78 -6.87
N ALA A 85 1.05 6.25 -5.90
CA ALA A 85 0.26 5.02 -6.08
C ALA A 85 -0.81 5.19 -7.16
N ASN A 86 -1.53 6.32 -7.18
CA ASN A 86 -2.53 6.60 -8.20
C ASN A 86 -1.90 6.69 -9.61
N LYS A 87 -0.74 7.33 -9.74
CA LYS A 87 -0.01 7.36 -11.02
C LYS A 87 0.38 5.97 -11.48
N ALA A 88 0.95 5.15 -10.58
CA ALA A 88 1.32 3.78 -10.90
C ALA A 88 0.11 2.92 -11.31
N TYR A 89 -1.03 3.13 -10.65
CA TYR A 89 -2.28 2.46 -11.00
C TYR A 89 -2.77 2.85 -12.41
N GLU A 90 -2.78 4.14 -12.73
CA GLU A 90 -3.16 4.62 -14.07
C GLU A 90 -2.22 4.10 -15.16
N ASP A 91 -0.91 4.07 -14.90
CA ASP A 91 0.06 3.49 -15.83
C ASP A 91 -0.23 2.00 -16.08
N CYS A 92 -0.52 1.23 -15.03
CA CYS A 92 -0.90 -0.17 -15.14
C CYS A 92 -2.22 -0.36 -15.90
N PHE A 93 -3.20 0.51 -15.64
CA PHE A 93 -4.49 0.49 -16.31
C PHE A 93 -4.34 0.71 -17.82
N GLU A 94 -3.51 1.66 -18.24
CA GLU A 94 -3.28 1.93 -19.66
C GLU A 94 -2.52 0.77 -20.33
N ILE A 95 -1.57 0.11 -19.65
CA ILE A 95 -0.91 -1.10 -20.15
C ILE A 95 -1.93 -2.22 -20.39
N LEU A 96 -2.81 -2.47 -19.42
CA LEU A 96 -3.86 -3.50 -19.53
C LEU A 96 -4.81 -3.19 -20.67
N ARG A 97 -5.25 -1.94 -20.79
CA ARG A 97 -6.12 -1.49 -21.88
C ARG A 97 -5.50 -1.72 -23.25
N GLN A 98 -4.22 -1.38 -23.42
CA GLN A 98 -3.52 -1.63 -24.68
C GLN A 98 -3.32 -3.12 -24.95
N PHE A 99 -3.04 -3.91 -23.91
CA PHE A 99 -2.94 -5.36 -24.03
C PHE A 99 -4.26 -5.95 -24.54
N ASP A 100 -5.40 -5.57 -23.96
CA ASP A 100 -6.72 -6.06 -24.35
C ASP A 100 -7.04 -5.72 -25.81
N ILE A 101 -6.76 -4.49 -26.23
CA ILE A 101 -6.95 -4.06 -27.63
C ILE A 101 -6.12 -4.95 -28.57
N ARG A 102 -4.81 -5.06 -28.31
CA ARG A 102 -3.91 -5.84 -29.15
C ARG A 102 -4.26 -7.32 -29.17
N ASN A 103 -4.64 -7.89 -28.02
CA ASN A 103 -5.03 -9.29 -27.92
C ASN A 103 -6.33 -9.57 -28.68
N HIS A 104 -7.29 -8.64 -28.65
CA HIS A 104 -8.53 -8.76 -29.42
C HIS A 104 -8.28 -8.69 -30.94
N GLU A 105 -7.39 -7.79 -31.38
CA GLU A 105 -6.97 -7.69 -32.78
C GLU A 105 -6.25 -8.97 -33.24
N PHE A 106 -5.26 -9.42 -32.46
CA PHE A 106 -4.54 -10.67 -32.73
C PHE A 106 -5.50 -11.87 -32.84
N PHE A 107 -6.49 -11.96 -31.96
CA PHE A 107 -7.50 -13.02 -32.03
C PHE A 107 -8.30 -12.99 -33.35
N LYS A 108 -8.64 -11.79 -33.86
CA LYS A 108 -9.32 -11.67 -35.16
C LYS A 108 -8.43 -12.16 -36.30
N GLU A 109 -7.15 -11.82 -36.28
CA GLU A 109 -6.18 -12.26 -37.30
C GLU A 109 -6.00 -13.78 -37.28
N VAL A 110 -5.82 -14.37 -36.10
CA VAL A 110 -5.73 -15.84 -35.95
C VAL A 110 -7.00 -16.52 -36.46
N LYS A 111 -8.18 -15.98 -36.14
CA LYS A 111 -9.45 -16.53 -36.64
C LYS A 111 -9.56 -16.41 -38.16
N HIS A 112 -9.12 -15.30 -38.73
CA HIS A 112 -9.11 -15.12 -40.18
C HIS A 112 -8.17 -16.12 -40.87
N LEU A 113 -6.97 -16.30 -40.33
CA LEU A 113 -6.00 -17.27 -40.83
C LEU A 113 -6.53 -18.70 -40.75
N LEU A 114 -7.16 -19.07 -39.62
CA LEU A 114 -7.79 -20.37 -39.45
C LEU A 114 -8.83 -20.64 -40.54
N ASN A 115 -9.66 -19.65 -40.86
CA ASN A 115 -10.65 -19.78 -41.92
C ASN A 115 -9.99 -19.99 -43.29
N ILE A 116 -8.92 -19.23 -43.61
CA ILE A 116 -8.16 -19.42 -44.86
C ILE A 116 -7.63 -20.86 -44.99
N TYR A 117 -7.06 -21.40 -43.91
CA TYR A 117 -6.55 -22.76 -43.92
C TYR A 117 -7.66 -23.81 -44.04
N ALA A 118 -8.81 -23.59 -43.39
CA ALA A 118 -9.98 -24.46 -43.54
C ALA A 118 -10.49 -24.47 -44.98
N ASP A 119 -10.66 -23.29 -45.59
CA ASP A 119 -11.10 -23.15 -46.98
C ASP A 119 -10.09 -23.79 -47.95
N ALA A 120 -8.78 -23.64 -47.71
CA ALA A 120 -7.75 -24.26 -48.53
C ALA A 120 -7.81 -25.80 -48.46
N ALA A 121 -7.98 -26.36 -47.26
CA ALA A 121 -8.10 -27.81 -47.07
C ALA A 121 -9.37 -28.37 -47.75
N GLU A 122 -10.50 -27.66 -47.68
CA GLU A 122 -11.72 -28.04 -48.39
C GLU A 122 -11.55 -27.97 -49.93
N ASN A 123 -10.85 -26.96 -50.43
CA ASN A 123 -10.61 -26.83 -51.87
C ASN A 123 -9.62 -27.89 -52.40
N GLU A 124 -8.57 -28.23 -51.64
CA GLU A 124 -7.65 -29.31 -52.02
C GLU A 124 -8.36 -30.67 -52.08
N THR A 125 -9.21 -30.98 -51.09
CA THR A 125 -9.98 -32.22 -51.08
C THR A 125 -10.97 -32.30 -52.24
N ASN A 126 -11.67 -31.21 -52.54
CA ASN A 126 -12.56 -31.12 -53.70
C ASN A 126 -11.81 -31.25 -55.04
N THR A 127 -10.65 -30.60 -55.18
CA THR A 127 -9.83 -30.67 -56.41
C THR A 127 -9.27 -32.07 -56.61
N SER A 128 -8.81 -32.73 -55.54
CA SER A 128 -8.34 -34.12 -55.59
C SER A 128 -9.47 -35.06 -56.03
N TYR A 129 -10.66 -34.90 -55.45
CA TYR A 129 -11.84 -35.71 -55.80
C TYR A 129 -12.25 -35.54 -57.27
N GLU A 130 -12.36 -34.30 -57.77
CA GLU A 130 -12.72 -34.06 -59.17
C GLU A 130 -11.64 -34.54 -60.15
N ARG A 131 -10.36 -34.49 -59.77
CA ARG A 131 -9.27 -35.09 -60.56
C ARG A 131 -9.41 -36.61 -60.66
N GLU A 132 -9.63 -37.29 -59.54
CA GLU A 132 -9.81 -38.74 -59.51
C GLU A 132 -11.04 -39.18 -60.31
N LYS A 133 -12.17 -38.48 -60.15
CA LYS A 133 -13.39 -38.69 -60.91
C LYS A 133 -13.16 -38.53 -62.42
N ASN A 134 -12.44 -37.49 -62.85
CA ASN A 134 -12.11 -37.30 -64.27
C ASN A 134 -11.23 -38.43 -64.82
N ILE A 135 -10.25 -38.91 -64.05
CA ILE A 135 -9.41 -40.05 -64.45
C ILE A 135 -10.27 -41.32 -64.61
N LEU A 136 -11.18 -41.58 -63.68
CA LEU A 136 -12.11 -42.71 -63.76
C LEU A 136 -13.02 -42.63 -64.98
N TRP A 137 -13.57 -41.44 -65.28
CA TRP A 137 -14.38 -41.22 -66.48
C TRP A 137 -13.60 -41.46 -67.77
N GLN A 138 -12.36 -40.95 -67.87
CA GLN A 138 -11.49 -41.19 -69.03
C GLN A 138 -11.23 -42.68 -69.25
N ARG A 139 -10.95 -43.43 -68.17
CA ARG A 139 -10.77 -44.89 -68.24
C ARG A 139 -12.05 -45.60 -68.69
N PHE A 140 -13.21 -45.16 -68.18
CA PHE A 140 -14.50 -45.73 -68.56
C PHE A 140 -14.82 -45.52 -70.04
N LEU A 141 -14.51 -44.34 -70.58
CA LEU A 141 -14.71 -44.06 -72.00
C LEU A 141 -13.78 -44.86 -72.90
N MET A 142 -12.57 -45.22 -72.43
CA MET A 142 -11.64 -46.06 -73.19
C MET A 142 -12.04 -47.54 -73.20
N ASP A 143 -12.52 -48.08 -72.09
CA ASP A 143 -12.94 -49.48 -71.96
C ASP A 143 -14.03 -49.65 -70.89
N PRO A 144 -15.31 -49.47 -71.27
CA PRO A 144 -16.41 -49.46 -70.31
C PRO A 144 -16.72 -50.86 -69.75
N ASP A 145 -16.41 -51.92 -70.48
CA ASP A 145 -16.75 -53.29 -70.11
C ASP A 145 -15.80 -53.84 -69.05
N THR A 146 -14.50 -53.56 -69.17
CA THR A 146 -13.51 -53.93 -68.14
C THR A 146 -13.79 -53.26 -66.80
N LEU A 147 -14.14 -51.97 -66.81
CA LEU A 147 -14.48 -51.24 -65.58
C LEU A 147 -15.79 -51.72 -64.94
N ARG A 148 -16.81 -52.06 -65.75
CA ARG A 148 -18.07 -52.61 -65.24
C ARG A 148 -17.85 -53.96 -64.56
N LYS A 149 -16.97 -54.80 -65.10
CA LYS A 149 -16.62 -56.10 -64.52
C LYS A 149 -15.90 -55.94 -63.18
N ILE A 150 -14.89 -55.07 -63.08
CA ILE A 150 -14.18 -54.79 -61.83
C ILE A 150 -15.13 -54.25 -60.75
N HIS A 151 -16.02 -53.32 -61.08
CA HIS A 151 -17.00 -52.79 -60.12
C HIS A 151 -18.01 -53.86 -59.64
N GLN A 152 -18.39 -54.81 -60.51
CA GLN A 152 -19.25 -55.92 -60.13
C GLN A 152 -18.54 -56.96 -59.25
N GLU A 153 -17.22 -57.08 -59.36
CA GLU A 153 -16.40 -58.00 -58.55
C GLU A 153 -15.99 -57.42 -57.18
N VAL A 154 -15.96 -56.09 -57.03
CA VAL A 154 -15.59 -55.39 -55.78
C VAL A 154 -16.80 -55.11 -54.86
N LYS A 155 -18.02 -55.41 -55.31
CA LYS A 155 -19.27 -55.23 -54.56
C LYS A 155 -19.72 -56.52 -53.89
#